data_AF-A0A7D5S0Y2-F1
#
_entry.id   AF-A0A7D5S0Y2-F1
#
_cell.length_a   1.000
_cell.length_b   1.000
_cell.length_c   1.000
_cell.angle_alpha   90.00
_cell.angle_beta   90.00
_cell.angle_gamma   90.00
#
_symmetry.space_group_name_H-M   'P 1'
#
loop_
_entity.id
_entity.type
_entity.pdbx_description
1 polymer ?
#
loop_
_entity_poly.entity_id
_entity_poly.type
_entity_poly.pdbx_seq_one_letter_code
_entity_poly.pdbx_strand_id
1 'polypeptide(L)'
;MGLSARQNWRFFHAYIGQEAVQVAALQAIGPENWWITSYRCHALALLLGATPNEIMAELYGRAAGNAKGRGGSMHLYTDRLLGGFGIVGGQIPIATGAAFTIKYKKQKEVAVCF
;
A
#
# COMPACT_ATOMS: atom_id res chain seq x y z
N MET A 1 -14.87 -24.35 19.27
CA MET A 1 -14.61 -25.03 17.97
C MET A 1 -15.76 -24.65 17.05
N GLY A 2 -15.53 -23.79 16.05
CA GLY A 2 -16.59 -23.37 15.13
C GLY A 2 -16.57 -21.87 14.84
N LEU A 3 -15.83 -21.48 13.80
CA LEU A 3 -16.26 -20.55 12.77
C LEU A 3 -15.37 -20.88 11.55
N SER A 4 -15.91 -21.73 10.67
CA SER A 4 -15.38 -21.94 9.32
C SER A 4 -15.55 -20.63 8.55
N ALA A 5 -14.61 -19.70 8.71
CA ALA A 5 -14.46 -18.59 7.78
C ALA A 5 -13.96 -19.17 6.46
N ARG A 6 -14.88 -19.50 5.55
CA ARG A 6 -14.55 -19.62 4.13
C ARG A 6 -14.11 -18.22 3.69
N GLN A 7 -12.81 -17.95 3.77
CA GLN A 7 -12.22 -16.71 3.27
C GLN A 7 -12.27 -16.79 1.73
N ASN A 8 -13.40 -16.36 1.16
CA ASN A 8 -13.52 -16.21 -0.28
C ASN A 8 -12.53 -15.14 -0.73
N TRP A 9 -11.70 -15.45 -1.71
CA TRP A 9 -10.83 -14.54 -2.45
C TRP A 9 -11.69 -13.39 -2.99
N ARG A 10 -11.58 -12.18 -2.42
CA ARG A 10 -12.44 -11.05 -2.83
C ARG A 10 -11.79 -10.33 -4.01
N PHE A 11 -11.05 -9.28 -3.77
CA PHE A 11 -10.36 -8.53 -4.83
C PHE A 11 -8.89 -8.95 -4.89
N PHE A 12 -8.33 -9.03 -6.11
CA PHE A 12 -6.90 -9.24 -6.34
C PHE A 12 -6.49 -8.50 -7.61
N HIS A 13 -5.71 -7.44 -7.44
CA HIS A 13 -5.23 -6.62 -8.55
C HIS A 13 -3.73 -6.84 -8.72
N ALA A 14 -3.38 -7.80 -9.58
CA ALA A 14 -1.99 -8.19 -9.82
C ALA A 14 -1.15 -7.04 -10.38
N TYR A 15 0.06 -6.82 -9.87
CA TYR A 15 0.97 -5.80 -10.43
C TYR A 15 1.71 -6.26 -11.71
N ILE A 16 1.35 -7.43 -12.24
CA ILE A 16 2.07 -8.08 -13.33
C ILE A 16 2.09 -7.19 -14.59
N GLY A 17 3.27 -6.98 -15.15
CA GLY A 17 3.51 -6.14 -16.32
C GLY A 17 3.68 -4.65 -16.01
N GLN A 18 3.57 -4.21 -14.76
CA GLN A 18 3.77 -2.82 -14.33
C GLN A 18 4.94 -2.66 -13.35
N GLU A 19 5.70 -3.72 -13.07
CA GLU A 19 6.77 -3.76 -12.07
C GLU A 19 7.79 -2.64 -12.27
N ALA A 20 8.16 -2.38 -13.54
CA ALA A 20 9.10 -1.33 -13.91
C ALA A 20 8.67 0.06 -13.42
N VAL A 21 7.36 0.36 -13.40
CA VAL A 21 6.83 1.67 -13.00
C VAL A 21 7.18 1.97 -11.55
N GLN A 22 6.89 1.04 -10.64
CA GLN A 22 7.12 1.28 -9.21
C GLN A 22 8.59 1.17 -8.83
N VAL A 23 9.32 0.22 -9.43
CA VAL A 23 10.76 0.09 -9.18
C VAL A 23 11.49 1.36 -9.63
N ALA A 24 11.21 1.84 -10.84
CA ALA A 24 11.87 3.05 -11.35
C ALA A 24 11.48 4.30 -10.57
N ALA A 25 10.18 4.47 -10.23
CA ALA A 25 9.73 5.60 -9.44
C ALA A 25 10.39 5.62 -8.06
N LEU A 26 10.42 4.48 -7.36
CA LEU A 26 11.04 4.38 -6.04
C LEU A 26 12.55 4.63 -6.09
N GLN A 27 13.24 4.12 -7.11
CA GLN A 27 14.67 4.38 -7.31
C GLN A 27 14.97 5.86 -7.60
N ALA A 28 14.10 6.53 -8.36
CA ALA A 28 14.31 7.94 -8.72
C ALA A 28 13.95 8.91 -7.60
N ILE A 29 12.91 8.61 -6.81
CA ILE A 29 12.37 9.53 -5.80
C ILE A 29 12.92 9.23 -4.41
N GLY A 30 13.08 7.95 -4.05
CA GLY A 30 13.60 7.51 -2.75
C GLY A 30 12.52 6.96 -1.81
N PRO A 31 12.82 5.88 -1.05
CA PRO A 31 11.87 5.23 -0.14
C PRO A 31 11.54 6.02 1.13
N GLU A 32 12.31 7.06 1.45
CA GLU A 32 12.10 7.94 2.60
C GLU A 32 10.89 8.87 2.46
N ASN A 33 10.40 9.05 1.23
CA ASN A 33 9.25 9.88 0.90
C ASN A 33 7.93 9.21 1.30
N TRP A 34 6.85 9.98 1.28
CA TRP A 34 5.51 9.44 1.53
C TRP A 34 4.90 8.90 0.24
N TRP A 35 4.50 7.63 0.26
CA TRP A 35 3.92 6.95 -0.90
C TRP A 35 2.45 6.64 -0.66
N ILE A 36 1.64 6.90 -1.69
CA ILE A 36 0.20 6.66 -1.69
C ILE A 36 -0.19 6.11 -3.06
N THR A 37 -1.03 5.08 -3.11
CA THR A 37 -1.50 4.51 -4.37
C THR A 37 -2.94 4.01 -4.27
N SER A 38 -3.52 3.63 -5.40
CA SER A 38 -4.83 2.97 -5.48
C SER A 38 -4.77 1.52 -4.96
N TYR A 39 -5.83 0.76 -5.23
CA TYR A 39 -5.98 -0.64 -4.80
C TYR A 39 -4.92 -1.61 -5.37
N ARG A 40 -4.18 -1.22 -6.40
CA ARG A 40 -3.09 -2.02 -6.96
C ARG A 40 -1.80 -1.71 -6.19
N CYS A 41 -1.68 -2.16 -4.94
CA CYS A 41 -0.63 -1.69 -4.03
C CYS A 41 0.47 -2.71 -3.70
N HIS A 42 0.37 -3.97 -4.16
CA HIS A 42 1.26 -5.05 -3.73
C HIS A 42 2.75 -4.79 -3.99
N ALA A 43 3.11 -4.34 -5.21
CA ALA A 43 4.50 -4.10 -5.56
C ALA A 43 5.10 -2.97 -4.72
N LEU A 44 4.36 -1.88 -4.54
CA LEU A 44 4.81 -0.74 -3.75
C LEU A 44 4.96 -1.09 -2.27
N ALA A 45 4.05 -1.90 -1.72
CA ALA A 45 4.16 -2.41 -0.36
C ALA A 45 5.42 -3.28 -0.17
N LEU A 46 5.71 -4.19 -1.11
CA LEU A 46 6.93 -5.01 -1.08
C LEU A 46 8.19 -4.14 -1.13
N LEU A 47 8.22 -3.17 -2.04
CA LEU A 47 9.37 -2.29 -2.22
C LEU A 47 9.58 -1.35 -1.01
N LEU A 48 8.53 -1.05 -0.24
CA LEU A 48 8.56 -0.22 0.96
C LEU A 48 8.59 -1.03 2.26
N GLY A 49 9.00 -2.31 2.19
CA GLY A 49 9.39 -3.09 3.37
C GLY A 49 8.37 -4.12 3.86
N ALA A 50 7.18 -4.22 3.27
CA ALA A 50 6.31 -5.36 3.57
C ALA A 50 6.92 -6.66 3.06
N THR A 51 6.85 -7.73 3.84
CA THR A 51 7.36 -9.03 3.42
C THR A 51 6.34 -9.78 2.57
N PRO A 52 6.78 -10.69 1.66
CA PRO A 52 5.86 -11.58 0.95
C PRO A 52 4.96 -12.37 1.90
N ASN A 53 5.48 -12.80 3.05
CA ASN A 53 4.70 -13.55 4.04
C ASN A 53 3.57 -12.73 4.65
N GLU A 54 3.82 -11.46 5.01
CA GLU A 54 2.79 -10.56 5.54
C GLU A 54 1.72 -10.25 4.49
N ILE A 55 2.12 -10.02 3.23
CA ILE A 55 1.16 -9.78 2.15
C ILE A 55 0.32 -11.01 1.89
N MET A 56 0.93 -12.20 1.78
CA MET A 56 0.18 -13.44 1.57
C MET A 56 -0.73 -13.73 2.76
N ALA A 57 -0.26 -13.54 4.00
CA ALA A 57 -1.09 -13.66 5.19
C ALA A 57 -2.28 -12.69 5.16
N GLU A 58 -2.09 -11.45 4.70
CA GLU A 58 -3.16 -10.46 4.55
C GLU A 58 -4.17 -10.85 3.47
N LEU A 59 -3.71 -11.33 2.32
CA LEU A 59 -4.56 -11.83 1.23
C LEU A 59 -5.45 -12.99 1.68
N TYR A 60 -4.93 -13.85 2.57
CA TYR A 60 -5.68 -14.96 3.17
C TYR A 60 -6.42 -14.58 4.46
N GLY A 61 -6.42 -13.30 4.87
CA GLY A 61 -7.13 -12.83 6.05
C GLY A 61 -6.61 -13.41 7.37
N ARG A 62 -5.31 -13.68 7.45
CA ARG A 62 -4.66 -14.23 8.65
C ARG A 62 -4.22 -13.10 9.58
N ALA A 63 -4.16 -13.38 10.88
CA ALA A 63 -3.76 -12.42 11.90
C ALA A 63 -2.32 -11.91 11.75
N ALA A 64 -1.45 -12.69 11.10
CA ALA A 64 -0.08 -12.31 10.75
C ALA A 64 0.00 -11.43 9.48
N GLY A 65 -1.15 -11.05 8.91
CA GLY A 65 -1.20 -10.14 7.78
C GLY A 65 -0.79 -8.72 8.15
N ASN A 66 -0.33 -7.97 7.14
CA ASN A 66 0.09 -6.58 7.25
C ASN A 66 -0.91 -5.67 7.99
N ALA A 67 -2.21 -5.88 7.79
CA ALA A 67 -3.31 -5.19 8.46
C ALA A 67 -4.13 -6.15 9.35
N LYS A 68 -3.48 -7.20 9.89
CA LYS A 68 -4.06 -8.25 10.74
C LYS A 68 -5.20 -9.02 10.06
N GLY A 69 -5.15 -9.15 8.74
CA GLY A 69 -6.12 -9.89 7.94
C GLY A 69 -7.43 -9.13 7.68
N ARG A 70 -7.47 -7.82 7.95
CA ARG A 70 -8.68 -6.99 7.81
C ARG A 70 -8.71 -6.15 6.54
N GLY A 71 -7.56 -5.91 5.91
CA GLY A 71 -7.42 -5.10 4.72
C GLY A 71 -7.56 -5.91 3.42
N GLY A 72 -6.98 -7.11 3.36
CA GLY A 72 -6.90 -7.88 2.12
C GLY A 72 -6.09 -7.18 1.03
N SER A 73 -6.33 -7.52 -0.24
CA SER A 73 -5.49 -7.09 -1.38
C SER A 73 -5.37 -5.57 -1.57
N MET A 74 -6.43 -4.83 -1.28
CA MET A 74 -6.49 -3.42 -1.64
C MET A 74 -5.92 -2.49 -0.57
N HIS A 75 -5.61 -2.99 0.63
CA HIS A 75 -5.32 -2.16 1.81
C HIS A 75 -4.05 -2.65 2.52
N LEU A 76 -2.90 -2.36 1.91
CA LEU A 76 -1.58 -2.61 2.48
C LEU A 76 -0.92 -1.29 2.90
N TYR A 77 -0.19 -1.34 4.02
CA TYR A 77 0.42 -0.19 4.68
C TYR A 77 1.87 -0.53 5.07
N THR A 78 2.75 0.46 5.04
CA THR A 78 4.10 0.36 5.63
C THR A 78 4.43 1.68 6.30
N ASP A 79 5.61 1.80 6.91
CA ASP A 79 6.04 3.05 7.56
C ASP A 79 6.01 4.27 6.63
N ARG A 80 6.16 4.05 5.32
CA ARG A 80 6.16 5.10 4.29
C ARG A 80 5.08 4.92 3.22
N LEU A 81 4.23 3.90 3.32
CA LEU A 81 3.05 3.69 2.48
C LEU A 81 1.78 3.96 3.28
N LEU A 82 1.07 5.05 2.95
CA LEU A 82 -0.17 5.44 3.66
C LEU A 82 -1.38 4.59 3.30
N GLY A 83 -1.25 3.66 2.35
CA GLY A 83 -2.29 2.70 2.02
C GLY A 83 -2.46 2.46 0.53
N GLY A 84 -3.09 1.33 0.22
CA GLY A 84 -3.86 1.16 -1.01
C GLY A 84 -5.32 1.60 -0.81
N PHE A 85 -5.84 2.36 -1.77
CA PHE A 85 -7.19 2.92 -1.71
C PHE A 85 -8.13 2.23 -2.70
N GLY A 86 -9.21 1.63 -2.18
CA GLY A 86 -10.23 0.94 -2.97
C GLY A 86 -11.18 1.87 -3.74
N ILE A 87 -11.34 3.11 -3.28
CA ILE A 87 -12.15 4.12 -3.97
C ILE A 87 -11.27 4.88 -4.94
N VAL A 88 -11.61 4.85 -6.22
CA VAL A 88 -10.88 5.55 -7.28
C VAL A 88 -10.86 7.04 -6.98
N GLY A 89 -9.67 7.63 -6.91
CA GLY A 89 -9.45 9.04 -6.59
C GLY A 89 -9.43 9.34 -5.09
N GLY A 90 -9.78 8.38 -4.23
CA GLY A 90 -9.77 8.56 -2.77
C GLY A 90 -8.37 8.81 -2.19
N GLN A 91 -7.32 8.34 -2.88
CA GLN A 91 -5.93 8.55 -2.47
C GLN A 91 -5.42 9.97 -2.70
N ILE A 92 -5.98 10.69 -3.67
CA ILE A 92 -5.53 12.03 -4.09
C ILE A 92 -5.62 13.07 -2.95
N PRO A 93 -6.76 13.22 -2.25
CA PRO A 93 -6.83 14.15 -1.13
C PRO A 93 -5.93 13.74 0.04
N ILE A 94 -5.70 12.44 0.25
CA ILE A 94 -4.79 11.94 1.30
C ILE A 94 -3.34 12.32 0.97
N ALA A 95 -2.91 12.11 -0.27
CA ALA A 95 -1.59 12.54 -0.74
C ALA A 95 -1.41 14.06 -0.64
N THR A 96 -2.45 14.82 -0.98
CA THR A 96 -2.44 16.29 -0.81
C THR A 96 -2.27 16.69 0.65
N GLY A 97 -2.95 16.01 1.58
CA GLY A 97 -2.77 16.23 3.02
C GLY A 97 -1.36 15.89 3.52
N ALA A 98 -0.77 14.81 3.01
CA ALA A 98 0.62 14.46 3.29
C ALA A 98 1.58 15.54 2.77
N ALA A 99 1.42 15.99 1.52
CA ALA A 99 2.20 17.08 0.93
C ALA A 99 2.05 18.39 1.72
N PHE A 100 0.84 18.71 2.16
CA PHE A 100 0.57 19.87 3.00
C PHE A 100 1.33 19.77 4.32
N THR A 101 1.32 18.60 4.97
CA THR A 101 2.04 18.35 6.23
C THR A 101 3.53 18.57 6.08
N ILE A 102 4.12 18.03 5.02
CA ILE A 102 5.55 18.20 4.69
C ILE A 102 5.87 19.70 4.56
N LYS A 103 5.10 20.42 3.73
CA LYS A 103 5.29 21.86 3.52
C LYS A 103 5.13 22.66 4.81
N TYR A 104 4.10 22.34 5.60
CA TYR A 104 3.79 23.02 6.86
C TYR A 104 4.92 22.83 7.88
N LYS A 105 5.48 21.62 7.96
CA LYS A 105 6.60 21.29 8.85
C LYS A 105 7.98 21.67 8.29
N LYS A 106 8.05 22.29 7.10
CA LYS A 106 9.30 22.65 6.40
C LYS A 106 10.25 21.45 6.21
N GLN A 107 9.66 20.30 5.92
CA GLN A 107 10.34 19.05 5.64
C GLN A 107 10.83 19.01 4.17
N LYS A 108 11.79 18.12 3.88
CA LYS A 108 12.40 18.00 2.55
C LYS A 108 11.84 16.84 1.73
N GLU A 109 11.13 15.92 2.40
CA GLU A 109 10.43 14.81 1.78
C GLU A 109 9.37 15.29 0.78
N VAL A 110 8.87 14.40 -0.06
CA VAL A 110 7.71 14.63 -0.93
C VAL A 110 6.61 13.61 -0.68
N ALA A 111 5.40 13.90 -1.16
CA ALA A 111 4.31 12.92 -1.22
C ALA A 111 4.10 12.52 -2.69
N VAL A 112 4.23 11.22 -2.97
CA VAL A 112 4.07 10.62 -4.30
C VAL A 112 2.73 9.90 -4.35
N CYS A 113 1.94 10.21 -5.37
CA CYS A 113 0.58 9.67 -5.54
C CYS A 113 0.43 8.99 -6.90
N PHE A 114 -0.04 7.75 -6.88
CA PHE A 114 -0.44 6.98 -8.07
C PHE A 114 -1.94 6.69 -8.08
#